data_AF-A0A7J5Y7J1-F1
#
_entry.id   AF-A0A7J5Y7J1-F1
#
_cell.length_a   1.000
_cell.length_b   1.000
_cell.length_c   1.000
_cell.angle_alpha   90.00
_cell.angle_beta   90.00
_cell.angle_gamma   90.00
#
_symmetry.space_group_name_H-M   'P 1'
#
loop_
_entity.id
_entity.type
_entity.pdbx_description
1 polymer ?
#
loop_
_entity_poly.entity_id
_entity_poly.type
_entity_poly.pdbx_seq_one_letter_code
_entity_poly.pdbx_strand_id
1 'polypeptide(L)'
;MRSLVFLLLVALASAKVYERCEWARVLKAHGMDGYYRTSLADWVCLSKWESSWTTTSTNHNTDGSTDYGIFQINSRWWCEDGRTPHSKNACNINCSDLLTNDVGVAITCAKRVVRDPNGIRAWVAWRSHCENRDLSEYLAGSAAGESNMRSLVFLLLVALASAKVYERCEWARVLKAHGMDGYYRTSLADWVCLSKWESSWTTTSTNHNTDGSTDYGIFQINSRWWCEDGRTPHSKNACNINCSDLLTNDVGVAITCAKRVVRDPNGIRAWVAWRSHCENRDLSEYLAGCGL
;
A
#
# COMPACT_ATOMS: atom_id res chain seq x y z
N MET A 1 -41.52 -12.51 12.91
CA MET A 1 -40.31 -12.96 12.20
C MET A 1 -40.17 -12.12 10.93
N ARG A 2 -39.37 -11.06 10.95
CA ARG A 2 -38.97 -10.32 9.74
C ARG A 2 -37.53 -10.71 9.46
N SER A 3 -37.33 -11.60 8.50
CA SER A 3 -35.99 -11.90 7.99
C SER A 3 -35.46 -10.67 7.27
N LEU A 4 -34.51 -9.98 7.91
CA LEU A 4 -33.65 -9.01 7.26
C LEU A 4 -32.63 -9.80 6.42
N VAL A 5 -32.91 -9.93 5.12
CA VAL A 5 -31.91 -10.36 4.15
C VAL A 5 -30.94 -9.20 3.99
N PHE A 6 -29.81 -9.27 4.67
CA PHE A 6 -28.66 -8.43 4.37
C PHE A 6 -28.15 -8.83 2.99
N LEU A 7 -28.51 -8.05 1.96
CA LEU A 7 -27.81 -8.07 0.68
C LEU A 7 -26.40 -7.53 0.93
N LEU A 8 -25.46 -8.43 1.16
CA LEU A 8 -24.03 -8.14 1.13
C LEU A 8 -23.69 -7.77 -0.33
N LEU A 9 -23.72 -6.49 -0.65
CA LEU A 9 -23.08 -5.96 -1.85
C LEU A 9 -21.56 -6.10 -1.63
N VAL A 10 -21.03 -7.30 -1.90
CA VAL A 10 -19.60 -7.45 -2.13
C VAL A 10 -19.35 -6.72 -3.45
N ALA A 11 -18.87 -5.47 -3.36
CA ALA A 11 -18.26 -4.83 -4.50
C ALA A 11 -17.09 -5.75 -4.90
N LEU A 12 -17.28 -6.53 -5.97
CA LEU A 12 -16.18 -7.17 -6.68
C LEU A 12 -15.29 -6.03 -7.13
N ALA A 13 -14.27 -5.71 -6.34
CA ALA A 13 -13.28 -4.73 -6.72
C ALA A 13 -12.65 -5.24 -8.02
N SER A 14 -12.97 -4.61 -9.14
CA SER A 14 -12.36 -4.93 -10.42
C SER A 14 -10.85 -4.85 -10.27
N ALA A 15 -10.15 -5.82 -10.86
CA ALA A 15 -8.70 -5.87 -10.89
C ALA A 15 -8.14 -4.53 -11.36
N LYS A 16 -7.30 -3.89 -10.56
CA LYS A 16 -6.55 -2.71 -11.00
C LYS A 16 -5.42 -3.15 -11.93
N VAL A 17 -5.38 -2.56 -13.12
CA VAL A 17 -4.26 -2.62 -14.05
C VAL A 17 -3.61 -1.25 -14.01
N TYR A 18 -2.37 -1.17 -13.53
CA TYR A 18 -1.67 0.10 -13.45
C TYR A 18 -1.13 0.53 -14.81
N GLU A 19 -1.21 1.82 -15.10
CA GLU A 19 -0.40 2.43 -16.14
C GLU A 19 1.07 2.45 -15.71
N ARG A 20 2.00 2.31 -16.67
CA ARG A 20 3.47 2.21 -16.40
C ARG A 20 3.98 3.30 -15.44
N CYS A 21 3.67 4.56 -15.73
CA CYS A 21 4.13 5.69 -14.93
C CYS A 21 3.41 5.80 -13.58
N GLU A 22 2.14 5.39 -13.51
CA GLU A 22 1.40 5.31 -12.25
C GLU A 22 2.08 4.28 -11.33
N TRP A 23 2.37 3.10 -11.88
CA TRP A 23 3.04 2.03 -11.14
C TRP A 23 4.44 2.43 -10.64
N ALA A 24 5.22 3.10 -11.49
CA ALA A 24 6.53 3.63 -11.09
C ALA A 24 6.42 4.61 -9.92
N ARG A 25 5.39 5.47 -9.88
CA ARG A 25 5.17 6.39 -8.76
C ARG A 25 4.78 5.64 -7.48
N VAL A 26 3.90 4.65 -7.56
CA VAL A 26 3.53 3.80 -6.41
C VAL A 26 4.76 3.10 -5.85
N LEU A 27 5.52 2.40 -6.68
CA LEU A 27 6.77 1.76 -6.27
C LEU A 27 7.75 2.73 -5.61
N LYS A 28 7.94 3.92 -6.20
CA LYS A 28 8.82 4.94 -5.66
C LYS A 28 8.35 5.46 -4.31
N ALA A 29 7.05 5.73 -4.15
CA ALA A 29 6.45 6.17 -2.90
C ALA A 29 6.56 5.12 -1.79
N HIS A 30 6.55 3.83 -2.16
CA HIS A 30 6.84 2.73 -1.24
C HIS A 30 8.33 2.51 -0.97
N GLY A 31 9.22 3.37 -1.48
CA GLY A 31 10.66 3.27 -1.29
C GLY A 31 11.24 2.01 -1.90
N MET A 32 10.81 1.66 -3.12
CA MET A 32 11.35 0.53 -3.89
C MET A 32 12.58 0.94 -4.72
N ASP A 33 12.73 2.22 -5.03
CA ASP A 33 13.85 2.72 -5.83
C ASP A 33 15.19 2.58 -5.07
N GLY A 34 16.08 1.74 -5.60
CA GLY A 34 17.37 1.40 -4.99
C GLY A 34 17.28 0.42 -3.82
N TYR A 35 16.10 -0.09 -3.49
CA TYR A 35 15.93 -1.02 -2.37
C TYR A 35 16.66 -2.34 -2.66
N TYR A 36 17.61 -2.69 -1.79
CA TYR A 36 18.49 -3.86 -1.95
C TYR A 36 19.19 -3.93 -3.33
N ARG A 37 19.70 -2.80 -3.82
CA ARG A 37 20.38 -2.65 -5.12
C ARG A 37 19.50 -2.93 -6.34
N THR A 38 18.18 -2.95 -6.16
CA THR A 38 17.21 -3.05 -7.24
C THR A 38 16.69 -1.66 -7.59
N SER A 39 16.85 -1.23 -8.83
CA SER A 39 16.41 0.09 -9.28
C SER A 39 14.89 0.17 -9.43
N LEU A 40 14.32 1.38 -9.48
CA LEU A 40 12.90 1.53 -9.82
C LEU A 40 12.56 0.91 -11.18
N ALA A 41 13.44 1.06 -12.17
CA ALA A 41 13.22 0.52 -13.52
C ALA A 41 13.14 -1.01 -13.52
N ASP A 42 13.95 -1.67 -12.69
CA ASP A 42 13.91 -3.12 -12.50
C ASP A 42 12.54 -3.59 -12.00
N TRP A 43 11.98 -2.90 -11.01
CA TRP A 43 10.68 -3.24 -10.44
C TRP A 43 9.52 -3.05 -11.43
N VAL A 44 9.57 -1.95 -12.20
CA VAL A 44 8.57 -1.68 -13.24
C VAL A 44 8.68 -2.72 -14.37
N CYS A 45 9.90 -3.09 -14.78
CA CYS A 45 10.11 -4.14 -15.79
C CYS A 45 9.67 -5.51 -15.29
N LEU A 46 10.04 -5.91 -14.08
CA LEU A 46 9.63 -7.18 -13.45
C LEU A 46 8.11 -7.34 -13.53
N SER A 47 7.39 -6.41 -12.93
CA SER A 47 5.92 -6.45 -12.86
C SER A 47 5.22 -6.36 -14.23
N LYS A 48 5.86 -5.78 -15.25
CA LYS A 48 5.38 -5.83 -16.63
C LYS A 48 5.33 -7.26 -17.13
N TRP A 49 6.43 -7.98 -16.97
CA TRP A 49 6.58 -9.34 -17.51
C TRP A 49 5.95 -10.42 -16.64
N GLU A 50 5.75 -10.15 -15.36
CA GLU A 50 5.06 -11.05 -14.45
C GLU A 50 3.53 -10.97 -14.59
N SER A 51 2.95 -9.76 -14.69
CA SER A 51 1.50 -9.60 -14.60
C SER A 51 0.89 -8.57 -15.54
N SER A 52 1.69 -7.93 -16.40
CA SER A 52 1.28 -6.71 -17.09
C SER A 52 0.73 -5.64 -16.15
N TRP A 53 1.35 -5.50 -14.97
CA TRP A 53 0.94 -4.57 -13.91
C TRP A 53 -0.48 -4.77 -13.37
N THR A 54 -0.97 -6.01 -13.41
CA THR A 54 -2.32 -6.37 -12.93
C THR A 54 -2.26 -6.91 -11.51
N THR A 55 -3.06 -6.30 -10.63
CA THR A 55 -3.05 -6.59 -9.18
C THR A 55 -3.55 -7.96 -8.79
N THR A 56 -4.38 -8.61 -9.60
CA THR A 56 -5.04 -9.88 -9.26
C THR A 56 -4.65 -11.04 -10.19
N SER A 57 -3.55 -10.91 -10.94
CA SER A 57 -3.08 -11.98 -11.82
C SER A 57 -2.66 -13.23 -11.03
N THR A 58 -3.00 -14.41 -11.57
CA THR A 58 -2.57 -15.70 -11.01
C THR A 58 -2.08 -16.62 -12.10
N ASN A 59 -1.03 -17.39 -11.82
CA ASN A 59 -0.49 -18.39 -12.73
C ASN A 59 -0.25 -19.74 -12.02
N HIS A 60 -0.74 -20.84 -12.57
CA HIS A 60 -0.60 -22.17 -11.98
C HIS A 60 0.62 -22.90 -12.55
N ASN A 61 1.47 -23.42 -11.67
CA ASN A 61 2.70 -24.10 -12.05
C ASN A 61 2.53 -25.61 -12.07
N THR A 62 3.35 -26.28 -12.88
CA THR A 62 3.34 -27.75 -13.04
C THR A 62 3.75 -28.49 -11.76
N ASP A 63 4.47 -27.83 -10.86
CA ASP A 63 4.86 -28.36 -9.56
C ASP A 63 3.73 -28.25 -8.51
N GLY A 64 2.53 -27.80 -8.91
CA GLY A 64 1.37 -27.63 -8.05
C GLY A 64 1.37 -26.34 -7.22
N SER A 65 2.39 -25.49 -7.34
CA SER A 65 2.37 -24.14 -6.76
C SER A 65 1.61 -23.16 -7.66
N THR A 66 1.31 -21.97 -7.15
CA THR A 66 0.64 -20.90 -7.88
C THR A 66 1.34 -19.58 -7.59
N ASP A 67 1.46 -18.73 -8.60
CA ASP A 67 2.00 -17.38 -8.48
C ASP A 67 0.86 -16.37 -8.36
N TYR A 68 1.01 -15.40 -7.45
CA TYR A 68 -0.08 -14.48 -7.08
C TYR A 68 0.29 -13.00 -7.22
N GLY A 69 -0.67 -12.23 -7.73
CA GLY A 69 -0.68 -10.78 -7.73
C GLY A 69 0.32 -10.13 -8.69
N ILE A 70 0.53 -8.82 -8.51
CA ILE A 70 1.28 -7.98 -9.45
C ILE A 70 2.76 -8.39 -9.66
N PHE A 71 3.36 -9.03 -8.65
CA PHE A 71 4.74 -9.54 -8.71
C PHE A 71 4.82 -11.06 -8.91
N GLN A 72 3.69 -11.75 -9.09
CA GLN A 72 3.65 -13.22 -9.23
C GLN A 72 4.43 -13.92 -8.10
N ILE A 73 4.04 -13.63 -6.85
CA ILE A 73 4.68 -14.20 -5.66
C ILE A 73 4.20 -15.64 -5.49
N ASN A 74 5.16 -16.57 -5.49
CA ASN A 74 4.90 -18.01 -5.53
C ASN A 74 4.50 -18.61 -4.15
N SER A 75 3.43 -19.42 -4.14
CA SER A 75 2.88 -20.09 -2.94
C SER A 75 3.74 -21.21 -2.35
N ARG A 76 4.73 -21.73 -3.08
CA ARG A 76 5.66 -22.73 -2.52
C ARG A 76 6.63 -22.10 -1.53
N TRP A 77 7.00 -20.83 -1.75
CA TRP A 77 8.10 -20.19 -1.03
C TRP A 77 7.65 -19.03 -0.15
N TRP A 78 6.70 -18.23 -0.59
CA TRP A 78 6.54 -16.87 -0.05
C TRP A 78 5.22 -16.63 0.66
N CYS A 79 4.12 -17.21 0.19
CA CYS A 79 2.79 -17.09 0.77
C CYS A 79 2.12 -18.46 0.92
N GLU A 80 1.07 -18.57 1.74
CA GLU A 80 0.28 -19.79 1.90
C GLU A 80 -1.11 -19.65 1.25
N ASP A 81 -1.52 -20.65 0.47
CA ASP A 81 -2.83 -20.70 -0.18
C ASP A 81 -3.71 -21.89 0.27
N GLY A 82 -3.23 -22.66 1.25
CA GLY A 82 -3.90 -23.87 1.74
C GLY A 82 -3.98 -25.02 0.72
N ARG A 83 -3.40 -24.86 -0.47
CA ARG A 83 -3.44 -25.86 -1.56
C ARG A 83 -2.05 -26.41 -1.87
N THR A 84 -1.03 -25.56 -1.75
CA THR A 84 0.35 -25.89 -2.10
C THR A 84 1.02 -26.69 -0.98
N PRO A 85 1.39 -27.97 -1.20
CA PRO A 85 1.99 -28.77 -0.15
C PRO A 85 3.35 -28.22 0.30
N HIS A 86 3.54 -28.18 1.62
CA HIS A 86 4.80 -27.75 2.26
C HIS A 86 5.24 -26.32 1.89
N SER A 87 4.29 -25.39 1.73
CA SER A 87 4.60 -23.96 1.58
C SER A 87 5.54 -23.49 2.70
N LYS A 88 6.59 -22.75 2.33
CA LYS A 88 7.50 -22.12 3.30
C LYS A 88 6.91 -20.85 3.92
N ASN A 89 5.96 -20.21 3.25
CA ASN A 89 5.33 -18.95 3.64
C ASN A 89 6.31 -17.94 4.24
N ALA A 90 7.44 -17.68 3.56
CA ALA A 90 8.51 -16.86 4.13
C ALA A 90 8.14 -15.37 4.34
N CYS A 91 7.03 -14.91 3.75
CA CYS A 91 6.46 -13.59 4.03
C CYS A 91 5.41 -13.60 5.15
N ASN A 92 5.00 -14.78 5.64
CA ASN A 92 3.96 -14.96 6.66
C ASN A 92 2.63 -14.26 6.31
N ILE A 93 2.12 -14.54 5.11
CA ILE A 93 0.88 -13.98 4.56
C ILE A 93 0.04 -15.06 3.88
N ASN A 94 -1.27 -14.81 3.74
CA ASN A 94 -2.09 -15.62 2.83
C ASN A 94 -1.89 -15.13 1.40
N CYS A 95 -1.83 -16.04 0.43
CA CYS A 95 -1.67 -15.65 -0.98
C CYS A 95 -2.87 -14.83 -1.49
N SER A 96 -4.05 -14.97 -0.89
CA SER A 96 -5.21 -14.13 -1.19
C SER A 96 -4.98 -12.65 -0.89
N ASP A 97 -4.10 -12.32 0.08
CA ASP A 97 -3.78 -10.94 0.46
C ASP A 97 -2.95 -10.23 -0.63
N LEU A 98 -2.51 -10.96 -1.65
CA LEU A 98 -1.82 -10.44 -2.83
C LEU A 98 -2.78 -10.12 -3.98
N LEU A 99 -4.05 -10.53 -3.89
CA LEU A 99 -5.08 -10.36 -4.93
C LEU A 99 -6.01 -9.18 -4.59
N THR A 100 -5.42 -8.03 -4.30
CA THR A 100 -6.13 -6.80 -3.93
C THR A 100 -5.51 -5.59 -4.62
N ASN A 101 -6.31 -4.53 -4.77
CA ASN A 101 -5.86 -3.27 -5.34
C ASN A 101 -4.90 -2.50 -4.41
N ASP A 102 -4.84 -2.86 -3.12
CA ASP A 102 -3.81 -2.41 -2.18
C ASP A 102 -2.53 -3.24 -2.37
N VAL A 103 -1.53 -2.67 -3.05
CA VAL A 103 -0.32 -3.41 -3.41
C VAL A 103 0.70 -3.49 -2.27
N GLY A 104 0.42 -2.94 -1.09
CA GLY A 104 1.41 -2.82 -0.04
C GLY A 104 1.84 -4.16 0.57
N VAL A 105 0.95 -5.15 0.66
CA VAL A 105 1.30 -6.53 1.04
C VAL A 105 2.24 -7.14 -0.01
N ALA A 106 1.90 -7.00 -1.29
CA ALA A 106 2.69 -7.51 -2.40
C ALA A 106 4.08 -6.85 -2.43
N ILE A 107 4.16 -5.53 -2.23
CA ILE A 107 5.42 -4.78 -2.17
C ILE A 107 6.26 -5.22 -0.97
N THR A 108 5.65 -5.37 0.21
CA THR A 108 6.36 -5.79 1.43
C THR A 108 6.95 -7.19 1.26
N CYS A 109 6.18 -8.11 0.67
CA CYS A 109 6.69 -9.44 0.38
C CYS A 109 7.77 -9.42 -0.72
N ALA A 110 7.61 -8.64 -1.79
CA ALA A 110 8.66 -8.47 -2.81
C ALA A 110 9.98 -7.92 -2.21
N LYS A 111 9.88 -6.97 -1.26
CA LYS A 111 11.01 -6.49 -0.46
C LYS A 111 11.65 -7.57 0.40
N ARG A 112 10.88 -8.55 0.89
CA ARG A 112 11.40 -9.71 1.58
C ARG A 112 12.11 -10.66 0.62
N VAL A 113 11.57 -10.91 -0.57
CA VAL A 113 12.19 -11.78 -1.60
C VAL A 113 13.57 -11.27 -1.99
N VAL A 114 13.73 -9.99 -2.32
CA VAL A 114 15.03 -9.49 -2.78
C VAL A 114 16.11 -9.50 -1.71
N ARG A 115 15.76 -9.64 -0.43
CA ARG A 115 16.75 -9.80 0.64
C ARG A 115 17.34 -11.21 0.72
N ASP A 116 16.74 -12.19 0.06
CA ASP A 116 17.30 -13.53 -0.03
C ASP A 116 18.50 -13.56 -0.99
N PRO A 117 19.37 -14.59 -0.92
CA PRO A 117 20.61 -14.65 -1.69
C PRO A 117 20.45 -14.47 -3.21
N ASN A 118 19.30 -14.87 -3.76
CA ASN A 118 19.01 -14.71 -5.19
C ASN A 118 18.63 -13.28 -5.57
N GLY A 119 18.25 -12.41 -4.62
CA GLY A 119 17.82 -11.05 -4.92
C GLY A 119 16.65 -11.02 -5.90
N ILE A 120 16.65 -10.01 -6.79
CA ILE A 120 15.65 -9.92 -7.87
C ILE A 120 15.79 -11.05 -8.91
N ARG A 121 16.93 -11.74 -8.97
CA ARG A 121 17.12 -12.91 -9.85
C ARG A 121 16.27 -14.12 -9.44
N ALA A 122 15.60 -14.06 -8.27
CA ALA A 122 14.59 -15.05 -7.90
C ALA A 122 13.45 -15.14 -8.93
N TRP A 123 13.11 -14.02 -9.59
CA TRP A 123 12.11 -14.00 -10.65
C TRP A 123 12.71 -14.42 -11.99
N VAL A 124 12.12 -15.47 -12.58
CA VAL A 124 12.53 -15.97 -13.90
C VAL A 124 12.25 -14.92 -14.98
N ALA A 125 11.08 -14.26 -14.95
CA ALA A 125 10.71 -13.30 -15.98
C ALA A 125 11.66 -12.09 -15.99
N TRP A 126 12.07 -11.58 -14.82
CA TRP A 126 13.06 -10.50 -14.76
C TRP A 126 14.41 -10.92 -15.33
N ARG A 127 14.91 -12.14 -15.06
CA ARG A 127 16.14 -12.64 -15.68
C ARG A 127 16.04 -12.72 -17.20
N SER A 128 14.91 -13.16 -17.72
CA SER A 128 14.71 -13.33 -19.17
C SER A 128 14.51 -12.01 -19.91
N HIS A 129 13.84 -11.04 -19.28
CA HIS A 129 13.34 -9.85 -19.98
C HIS A 129 13.96 -8.53 -19.53
N CYS A 130 14.58 -8.47 -18.36
CA CYS A 130 15.05 -7.22 -17.76
C CYS A 130 16.55 -7.21 -17.47
N GLU A 131 17.11 -8.36 -17.07
CA GLU A 131 18.52 -8.46 -16.69
C GLU A 131 19.46 -8.06 -17.84
N ASN A 132 20.44 -7.21 -17.51
CA ASN A 132 21.44 -6.67 -18.44
C ASN A 132 20.85 -5.94 -19.65
N ARG A 133 19.64 -5.39 -19.53
CA ARG A 133 19.02 -4.54 -20.55
C ARG A 133 19.01 -3.08 -20.14
N ASP A 134 18.92 -2.20 -21.12
CA ASP A 134 18.59 -0.80 -20.86
C ASP A 134 17.11 -0.69 -20.48
N LEU A 135 16.86 -0.35 -19.21
CA LEU A 135 15.50 -0.19 -18.67
C LEU A 135 15.05 1.27 -18.62
N SER A 136 15.80 2.20 -19.23
CA SER A 136 15.46 3.62 -19.25
C SER A 136 14.06 3.89 -19.81
N GLU A 137 13.60 3.08 -20.77
CA GLU A 137 12.23 3.15 -21.32
C GLU A 137 11.14 2.99 -20.26
N TYR A 138 11.39 2.20 -19.20
CA TYR A 138 10.41 1.98 -18.14
C TYR A 138 10.20 3.22 -17.27
N LEU A 139 11.16 4.16 -17.29
CA LEU A 139 11.09 5.44 -16.59
C LEU A 139 10.97 6.64 -17.56
N ALA A 140 11.02 6.43 -18.87
CA ALA A 140 10.85 7.50 -19.85
C ALA A 140 9.50 8.22 -19.63
N GLY A 141 9.54 9.56 -19.50
CA GLY A 141 8.35 10.38 -19.21
C GLY A 141 7.86 10.37 -17.75
N SER A 142 8.59 9.72 -16.82
CA SER A 142 8.29 9.75 -15.38
C SER A 142 9.00 10.89 -14.62
N ALA A 143 9.98 11.54 -15.26
CA ALA A 143 10.68 12.70 -14.73
C ALA A 143 9.93 13.99 -15.05
N ALA A 144 9.40 14.63 -14.00
CA ALA A 144 8.92 16.01 -13.94
C ALA A 144 7.76 16.44 -14.87
N GLY A 145 6.61 16.75 -14.25
CA GLY A 145 5.89 18.02 -14.43
C GLY A 145 5.78 18.71 -15.80
N GLU A 146 5.61 18.00 -16.91
CA GLU A 146 5.32 18.64 -18.20
C GLU A 146 3.92 18.29 -18.70
N SER A 147 3.05 19.28 -18.56
CA SER A 147 1.81 19.45 -19.30
C SER A 147 2.08 19.43 -20.82
N ASN A 148 1.87 18.29 -21.46
CA ASN A 148 1.70 18.22 -22.91
C ASN A 148 0.42 17.44 -23.21
N MET A 149 -0.70 18.13 -23.00
CA MET A 149 -2.02 17.74 -23.51
C MET A 149 -1.99 17.85 -25.04
N ARG A 150 -1.71 16.73 -25.71
CA ARG A 150 -2.10 16.55 -27.11
C ARG A 150 -3.42 15.80 -27.14
N SER A 151 -4.45 16.51 -27.58
CA SER A 151 -5.83 16.07 -27.75
C SER A 151 -5.92 14.68 -28.39
N LEU A 152 -6.30 13.70 -27.57
CA LEU A 152 -7.13 12.58 -27.98
C LEU A 152 -8.24 12.50 -26.94
N VAL A 153 -9.48 12.43 -27.42
CA VAL A 153 -10.72 12.44 -26.65
C VAL A 153 -10.64 11.37 -25.56
N PHE A 154 -10.31 11.77 -24.33
CA PHE A 154 -10.45 10.92 -23.17
C PHE A 154 -11.91 10.94 -22.76
N LEU A 155 -12.60 9.81 -22.94
CA LEU A 155 -13.70 9.47 -22.05
C LEU A 155 -13.15 9.56 -20.63
N LEU A 156 -13.54 10.60 -19.90
CA LEU A 156 -13.36 10.69 -18.45
C LEU A 156 -14.19 9.55 -17.85
N LEU A 157 -13.61 8.36 -17.78
CA LEU A 157 -13.92 7.44 -16.69
C LEU A 157 -13.30 8.10 -15.46
N VAL A 158 -14.04 9.05 -14.87
CA VAL A 158 -13.91 9.31 -13.44
C VAL A 158 -14.26 7.98 -12.81
N ALA A 159 -13.25 7.15 -12.56
CA ALA A 159 -13.39 6.14 -11.53
C ALA A 159 -13.72 6.95 -10.28
N LEU A 160 -15.00 7.00 -9.94
CA LEU A 160 -15.44 7.37 -8.61
C LEU A 160 -14.75 6.35 -7.72
N ALA A 161 -13.56 6.69 -7.24
CA ALA A 161 -12.84 5.91 -6.25
C ALA A 161 -13.74 5.99 -5.00
N SER A 162 -14.66 5.04 -4.90
CA SER A 162 -15.53 4.91 -3.75
C SER A 162 -14.64 4.85 -2.53
N ALA A 163 -14.91 5.73 -1.56
CA ALA A 163 -14.15 5.81 -0.32
C ALA A 163 -14.07 4.43 0.33
N LYS A 164 -12.86 3.92 0.54
CA LYS A 164 -12.65 2.68 1.30
C LYS A 164 -12.81 3.00 2.78
N VAL A 165 -13.84 2.42 3.39
CA VAL A 165 -13.99 2.35 4.84
C VAL A 165 -13.58 0.94 5.24
N TYR A 166 -12.53 0.81 6.03
CA TYR A 166 -12.08 -0.50 6.49
C TYR A 166 -12.89 -0.96 7.70
N GLU A 167 -13.19 -2.26 7.73
CA GLU A 167 -13.62 -2.91 8.96
C GLU A 167 -12.45 -3.07 9.93
N ARG A 168 -12.71 -3.03 11.24
CA ARG A 168 -11.66 -3.03 12.29
C ARG A 168 -10.59 -4.12 12.09
N CYS A 169 -11.02 -5.37 11.90
CA CYS A 169 -10.10 -6.49 11.74
C CYS A 169 -9.47 -6.57 10.35
N GLU A 170 -10.15 -6.07 9.31
CA GLU A 170 -9.56 -5.90 8.00
C GLU A 170 -8.39 -4.92 8.08
N TRP A 171 -8.61 -3.77 8.71
CA TRP A 171 -7.59 -2.76 8.91
C TRP A 171 -6.40 -3.25 9.74
N ALA A 172 -6.68 -3.98 10.83
CA ALA A 172 -5.63 -4.55 11.67
C ALA A 172 -4.74 -5.55 10.89
N ARG A 173 -5.30 -6.36 9.99
CA ARG A 173 -4.52 -7.24 9.09
C ARG A 173 -3.67 -6.45 8.12
N VAL A 174 -4.23 -5.42 7.48
CA VAL A 174 -3.48 -4.54 6.56
C VAL A 174 -2.29 -3.89 7.29
N LEU A 175 -2.53 -3.27 8.45
CA LEU A 175 -1.45 -2.68 9.26
C LEU A 175 -0.38 -3.70 9.65
N LYS A 176 -0.78 -4.90 10.10
CA LYS A 176 0.15 -5.98 10.48
C LYS A 176 0.99 -6.43 9.29
N ALA A 177 0.36 -6.65 8.14
CA ALA A 177 1.02 -7.07 6.91
C ALA A 177 2.01 -6.00 6.39
N HIS A 178 1.72 -4.72 6.64
CA HIS A 178 2.64 -3.62 6.37
C HIS A 178 3.73 -3.45 7.43
N GLY A 179 3.84 -4.35 8.42
CA GLY A 179 4.85 -4.30 9.46
C GLY A 179 4.72 -3.07 10.36
N MET A 180 3.48 -2.68 10.69
CA MET A 180 3.19 -1.60 11.64
C MET A 180 3.21 -2.06 13.08
N ASP A 181 3.02 -3.36 13.33
CA ASP A 181 3.06 -3.93 14.68
C ASP A 181 4.46 -3.81 15.31
N GLY A 182 4.55 -3.02 16.38
CA GLY A 182 5.81 -2.71 17.07
C GLY A 182 6.68 -1.67 16.36
N TYR A 183 6.24 -1.11 15.23
CA TYR A 183 7.03 -0.13 14.47
C TYR A 183 7.28 1.12 15.34
N TYR A 184 8.55 1.42 15.60
CA TYR A 184 8.98 2.53 16.45
C TYR A 184 8.28 2.54 17.83
N ARG A 185 8.20 1.37 18.47
CA ARG A 185 7.57 1.15 19.80
C ARG A 185 6.07 1.42 19.84
N THR A 186 5.41 1.45 18.68
CA THR A 186 3.96 1.62 18.55
C THR A 186 3.33 0.27 18.24
N SER A 187 2.41 -0.20 19.09
CA SER A 187 1.78 -1.51 18.90
C SER A 187 0.78 -1.51 17.75
N LEU A 188 0.39 -2.68 17.24
CA LEU A 188 -0.70 -2.76 16.26
C LEU A 188 -2.01 -2.14 16.76
N ALA A 189 -2.34 -2.35 18.04
CA ALA A 189 -3.56 -1.82 18.64
C ALA A 189 -3.56 -0.28 18.68
N ASP A 190 -2.40 0.34 18.91
CA ASP A 190 -2.24 1.79 18.85
C ASP A 190 -2.61 2.36 17.48
N TRP A 191 -2.14 1.73 16.39
CA TRP A 191 -2.44 2.15 15.03
C TRP A 191 -3.91 2.01 14.67
N VAL A 192 -4.55 0.91 15.09
CA VAL A 192 -5.99 0.67 14.87
C VAL A 192 -6.82 1.66 15.69
N CYS A 193 -6.43 1.97 16.93
CA CYS A 193 -7.07 2.99 17.75
C CYS A 193 -6.93 4.40 17.15
N LEU A 194 -5.71 4.80 16.77
CA LEU A 194 -5.44 6.09 16.15
C LEU A 194 -6.37 6.34 14.96
N SER A 195 -6.35 5.43 13.98
CA SER A 195 -7.14 5.54 12.76
C SER A 195 -8.65 5.50 12.99
N LYS A 196 -9.12 4.85 14.08
CA LYS A 196 -10.53 4.91 14.48
C LYS A 196 -10.93 6.34 14.84
N TRP A 197 -10.13 7.00 15.68
CA TRP A 197 -10.47 8.31 16.22
C TRP A 197 -10.15 9.46 15.26
N GLU A 198 -9.19 9.27 14.36
CA GLU A 198 -8.86 10.27 13.34
C GLU A 198 -9.86 10.26 12.17
N SER A 199 -10.27 9.09 11.67
CA SER A 199 -11.02 9.00 10.41
C SER A 199 -12.16 8.00 10.37
N SER A 200 -12.43 7.30 11.48
CA SER A 200 -13.29 6.10 11.46
C SER A 200 -12.88 5.10 10.39
N TRP A 201 -11.57 4.88 10.23
CA TRP A 201 -10.98 3.96 9.25
C TRP A 201 -11.33 4.26 7.78
N THR A 202 -11.58 5.53 7.46
CA THR A 202 -11.96 5.97 6.11
C THR A 202 -10.76 6.58 5.37
N THR A 203 -10.44 6.07 4.18
CA THR A 203 -9.27 6.49 3.40
C THR A 203 -9.37 7.90 2.82
N THR A 204 -10.58 8.42 2.61
CA THR A 204 -10.80 9.72 1.96
C THR A 204 -11.17 10.85 2.93
N SER A 205 -11.03 10.64 4.24
CA SER A 205 -11.39 11.67 5.24
C SER A 205 -10.50 12.90 5.12
N THR A 206 -11.10 14.09 5.17
CA THR A 206 -10.36 15.36 5.21
C THR A 206 -10.93 16.29 6.27
N ASN A 207 -10.05 16.98 7.01
CA ASN A 207 -10.42 17.97 8.02
C ASN A 207 -9.66 19.28 7.79
N HIS A 208 -10.36 20.42 7.75
CA HIS A 208 -9.77 21.74 7.53
C HIS A 208 -9.51 22.45 8.85
N ASN A 209 -8.27 22.91 9.05
CA ASN A 209 -7.85 23.57 10.28
C ASN A 209 -7.90 25.11 10.15
N THR A 210 -8.06 25.79 11.28
CA THR A 210 -8.16 27.26 11.33
C THR A 210 -6.86 27.96 10.93
N ASP A 211 -5.73 27.26 10.98
CA ASP A 211 -4.42 27.77 10.57
C ASP A 211 -4.17 27.62 9.05
N GLY A 212 -5.18 27.22 8.29
CA GLY A 212 -5.14 27.03 6.85
C GLY A 212 -4.56 25.69 6.39
N SER A 213 -4.08 24.83 7.30
CA SER A 213 -3.70 23.46 6.96
C SER A 213 -4.91 22.54 6.83
N THR A 214 -4.71 21.35 6.27
CA THR A 214 -5.73 20.31 6.15
C THR A 214 -5.11 18.96 6.54
N ASP A 215 -5.90 18.13 7.23
CA ASP A 215 -5.55 16.75 7.57
C ASP A 215 -6.13 15.79 6.54
N TYR A 216 -5.34 14.80 6.12
CA TYR A 216 -5.68 13.92 5.00
C TYR A 216 -5.66 12.43 5.35
N GLY A 217 -6.69 11.75 4.90
CA GLY A 217 -6.77 10.30 4.80
C GLY A 217 -6.95 9.58 6.13
N ILE A 218 -6.71 8.27 6.10
CA ILE A 218 -7.04 7.36 7.21
C ILE A 218 -6.31 7.69 8.53
N PHE A 219 -5.13 8.33 8.45
CA PHE A 219 -4.33 8.77 9.60
C PHE A 219 -4.42 10.27 9.85
N GLN A 220 -5.23 11.03 9.10
CA GLN A 220 -5.34 12.50 9.21
C GLN A 220 -3.96 13.19 9.23
N ILE A 221 -3.14 12.90 8.22
CA ILE A 221 -1.78 13.46 8.10
C ILE A 221 -1.88 14.91 7.63
N ASN A 222 -1.30 15.82 8.40
CA ASN A 222 -1.42 17.26 8.21
C ASN A 222 -0.52 17.84 7.10
N SER A 223 -1.09 18.68 6.23
CA SER A 223 -0.39 19.34 5.12
C SER A 223 0.63 20.41 5.51
N ARG A 224 0.62 20.93 6.75
CA ARG A 224 1.64 21.90 7.18
C ARG A 224 3.03 21.26 7.24
N TRP A 225 3.10 19.96 7.56
CA TRP A 225 4.35 19.30 7.89
C TRP A 225 4.71 18.16 6.92
N TRP A 226 3.73 17.39 6.46
CA TRP A 226 4.02 16.06 5.93
C TRP A 226 3.82 15.92 4.42
N CYS A 227 2.83 16.59 3.85
CA CYS A 227 2.50 16.51 2.42
C CYS A 227 2.25 17.91 1.83
N GLU A 228 2.31 18.02 0.50
CA GLU A 228 2.02 19.26 -0.23
C GLU A 228 0.59 19.22 -0.82
N ASP A 229 -0.20 20.28 -0.60
CA ASP A 229 -1.54 20.42 -1.16
C ASP A 229 -1.72 21.66 -2.05
N GLY A 230 -0.65 22.45 -2.25
CA GLY A 230 -0.64 23.63 -3.10
C GLY A 230 -1.39 24.84 -2.53
N ARG A 231 -1.95 24.75 -1.32
CA ARG A 231 -2.70 25.83 -0.66
C ARG A 231 -2.25 26.12 0.76
N THR A 232 -1.59 25.17 1.43
CA THR A 232 -1.10 25.35 2.80
C THR A 232 0.20 26.18 2.78
N PRO A 233 0.21 27.38 3.38
CA PRO A 233 1.41 28.22 3.37
C PRO A 233 2.57 27.54 4.10
N HIS A 234 3.76 27.58 3.49
CA HIS A 234 5.02 27.08 4.06
C HIS A 234 5.00 25.60 4.48
N SER A 235 4.29 24.73 3.73
CA SER A 235 4.36 23.28 3.93
C SER A 235 5.82 22.79 3.93
N LYS A 236 6.13 21.85 4.83
CA LYS A 236 7.46 21.20 4.87
C LYS A 236 7.56 19.98 3.96
N ASN A 237 6.42 19.41 3.55
CA ASN A 237 6.34 18.18 2.75
C ASN A 237 7.37 17.10 3.15
N ALA A 238 7.47 16.80 4.45
CA ALA A 238 8.52 15.91 4.96
C ALA A 238 8.41 14.45 4.47
N CYS A 239 7.25 14.04 3.95
CA CYS A 239 7.07 12.75 3.27
C CYS A 239 7.34 12.80 1.76
N ASN A 240 7.53 14.00 1.18
CA ASN A 240 7.77 14.22 -0.24
C ASN A 240 6.68 13.63 -1.15
N ILE A 241 5.42 13.94 -0.85
CA ILE A 241 4.22 13.43 -1.54
C ILE A 241 3.18 14.55 -1.72
N ASN A 242 2.23 14.37 -2.64
CA ASN A 242 1.04 15.22 -2.68
C ASN A 242 0.03 14.72 -1.65
N CYS A 243 -0.70 15.63 -0.98
CA CYS A 243 -1.70 15.23 0.00
C CYS A 243 -2.86 14.42 -0.64
N SER A 244 -3.11 14.56 -1.94
CA SER A 244 -4.05 13.72 -2.68
C SER A 244 -3.69 12.23 -2.66
N ASP A 245 -2.39 11.90 -2.56
CA ASP A 245 -1.91 10.53 -2.54
C ASP A 245 -2.28 9.80 -1.23
N LEU A 246 -2.68 10.56 -0.20
CA LEU A 246 -3.17 10.04 1.08
C LEU A 246 -4.67 9.70 1.06
N LEU A 247 -5.39 10.08 0.00
CA LEU A 247 -6.84 9.88 -0.14
C LEU A 247 -7.20 8.66 -1.00
N THR A 248 -6.21 7.84 -1.38
CA THR A 248 -6.45 6.67 -2.23
C THR A 248 -6.86 5.44 -1.42
N ASN A 249 -7.49 4.47 -2.07
CA ASN A 249 -7.83 3.20 -1.44
C ASN A 249 -6.59 2.32 -1.16
N ASP A 250 -5.48 2.57 -1.86
CA ASP A 250 -4.17 2.01 -1.54
C ASP A 250 -3.57 2.81 -0.37
N VAL A 251 -3.51 2.19 0.81
CA VAL A 251 -3.04 2.85 2.03
C VAL A 251 -1.52 2.85 2.16
N GLY A 252 -0.79 2.30 1.20
CA GLY A 252 0.65 2.15 1.25
C GLY A 252 1.42 3.45 1.38
N VAL A 253 1.00 4.50 0.65
CA VAL A 253 1.57 5.86 0.77
C VAL A 253 1.27 6.44 2.15
N ALA A 254 0.03 6.31 2.62
CA ALA A 254 -0.39 6.80 3.94
C ALA A 254 0.38 6.11 5.08
N ILE A 255 0.55 4.80 5.00
CA ILE A 255 1.32 4.00 5.97
C ILE A 255 2.79 4.40 5.94
N THR A 256 3.39 4.58 4.76
CA THR A 256 4.80 5.00 4.64
C THR A 256 5.01 6.38 5.25
N CYS A 257 4.09 7.31 5.02
CA CYS A 257 4.17 8.64 5.63
C CYS A 257 3.93 8.59 7.15
N ALA A 258 2.97 7.79 7.65
CA ALA A 258 2.77 7.58 9.09
C ALA A 258 4.02 7.00 9.77
N LYS A 259 4.71 6.05 9.13
CA LYS A 259 6.01 5.54 9.59
C LYS A 259 7.07 6.64 9.65
N ARG A 260 7.09 7.56 8.67
CA ARG A 260 7.99 8.72 8.70
C ARG A 260 7.65 9.63 9.88
N VAL A 261 6.39 9.89 10.17
CA VAL A 261 5.94 10.75 11.27
C VAL A 261 6.42 10.23 12.63
N VAL A 262 6.17 8.95 12.95
CA VAL A 262 6.54 8.38 14.27
C VAL A 262 8.05 8.30 14.51
N ARG A 263 8.88 8.50 13.49
CA ARG A 263 10.34 8.58 13.66
C ARG A 263 10.81 9.91 14.21
N ASP A 264 9.97 10.95 14.18
CA ASP A 264 10.27 12.22 14.85
C ASP A 264 10.14 12.06 16.39
N PRO A 265 10.75 12.96 17.19
CA PRO A 265 10.86 12.80 18.64
C PRO A 265 9.54 12.59 19.39
N ASN A 266 8.43 13.10 18.85
CA ASN A 266 7.10 12.94 19.45
C ASN A 266 6.54 11.52 19.28
N GLY A 267 7.06 10.69 18.36
CA GLY A 267 6.49 9.37 18.09
C GLY A 267 5.02 9.42 17.71
N ILE A 268 4.23 8.44 18.18
CA ILE A 268 2.77 8.44 17.96
C ILE A 268 2.04 9.57 18.71
N ARG A 269 2.68 10.22 19.69
CA ARG A 269 2.12 11.40 20.37
C ARG A 269 2.02 12.63 19.47
N ALA A 270 2.51 12.57 18.23
CA ALA A 270 2.27 13.59 17.22
C ALA A 270 0.77 13.74 16.89
N TRP A 271 -0.02 12.67 17.03
CA TRP A 271 -1.46 12.70 16.79
C TRP A 271 -2.24 13.08 18.04
N VAL A 272 -3.08 14.12 17.90
CA VAL A 272 -3.94 14.60 18.99
C VAL A 272 -4.95 13.52 19.38
N ALA A 273 -5.59 12.85 18.41
CA ALA A 273 -6.62 11.86 18.70
C ALA A 273 -6.07 10.64 19.43
N TRP A 274 -4.85 10.19 19.11
CA TRP A 274 -4.22 9.11 19.85
C TRP A 274 -3.95 9.50 21.31
N ARG A 275 -3.44 10.71 21.57
CA ARG A 275 -3.25 11.19 22.95
C ARG A 275 -4.55 11.28 23.75
N SER A 276 -5.65 11.71 23.13
CA SER A 276 -6.93 11.87 23.84
C SER A 276 -7.69 10.55 24.02
N HIS A 277 -7.60 9.63 23.06
CA HIS A 277 -8.47 8.46 23.00
C HIS A 277 -7.76 7.11 23.16
N CYS A 278 -6.45 7.04 23.00
CA CYS A 278 -5.71 5.77 22.99
C CYS A 278 -4.65 5.69 24.09
N GLU A 279 -3.96 6.80 24.36
CA GLU A 279 -2.88 6.85 25.33
C GLU A 279 -3.33 6.42 26.74
N ASN A 280 -2.56 5.53 27.36
CA ASN A 280 -2.80 4.97 28.70
C ASN A 280 -4.15 4.26 28.85
N ARG A 281 -4.70 3.70 27.77
CA ARG A 281 -5.92 2.89 27.79
C ARG A 281 -5.61 1.43 27.44
N ASP A 282 -6.51 0.55 27.84
CA ASP A 282 -6.51 -0.82 27.31
C ASP A 282 -7.03 -0.79 25.87
N LEU A 283 -6.15 -1.14 24.93
CA LEU A 283 -6.45 -1.16 23.50
C LEU A 283 -6.76 -2.58 22.97
N SER A 284 -6.89 -3.57 23.86
CA SER A 284 -7.18 -4.96 23.49
C SER A 284 -8.44 -5.09 22.62
N GLU A 285 -9.45 -4.26 22.86
CA GLU A 285 -10.69 -4.23 22.08
C GLU A 285 -10.47 -3.99 20.58
N TYR A 286 -9.40 -3.25 20.21
CA TYR A 286 -9.11 -2.93 18.82
C TYR A 286 -8.67 -4.15 18.02
N LEU A 287 -8.15 -5.19 18.69
CA LEU A 287 -7.69 -6.43 18.06
C LEU A 287 -8.53 -7.66 18.45
N ALA A 288 -9.46 -7.52 19.39
CA ALA A 288 -10.32 -8.61 19.86
C ALA A 288 -11.04 -9.30 18.69
N GLY A 289 -10.95 -10.63 18.60
CA GLY A 289 -11.61 -11.44 17.58
C GLY A 289 -11.01 -11.35 16.16
N CYS A 290 -9.88 -10.67 15.94
CA CYS A 290 -9.31 -10.55 14.59
C CYS A 290 -8.49 -11.77 14.12
N GLY A 291 -8.10 -12.66 15.05
CA GLY A 291 -7.31 -13.86 14.73
C GLY A 291 -5.90 -13.52 14.21
N LEU A 292 -5.23 -12.57 14.88
CA LEU A 292 -3.92 -12.05 14.52
C LEU A 292 -2.81 -12.66 15.37
#